data_AF-A0A845LQ25-F1
#
_entry.id   AF-A0A845LQ25-F1
#
_cell.length_a   1.000
_cell.length_b   1.000
_cell.length_c   1.000
_cell.angle_alpha   90.00
_cell.angle_beta   90.00
_cell.angle_gamma   90.00
#
_symmetry.space_group_name_H-M   'P 1'
#
loop_
_entity.id
_entity.type
_entity.pdbx_description
1 polymer ?
#
loop_
_entity_poly.entity_id
_entity_poly.type
_entity_poly.pdbx_seq_one_letter_code
_entity_poly.pdbx_strand_id
1 'polypeptide(L)'
;MNKVTIEITADEGKITAEIDGKTFVNTWYKKSRGIYSTKEKGIEDQIYDSGVDIPEKLCDALMFVDITEFMQGLKELDDFEDDDSEDDLDD
;
A
#
# COMPACT_ATOMS: atom_id res chain seq x y z
N MET A 1 13.71 15.30 8.95
CA MET A 1 12.29 15.61 8.68
C MET A 1 11.71 14.33 8.12
N ASN A 2 10.68 13.80 8.76
CA ASN A 2 10.09 12.53 8.35
C ASN A 2 9.05 12.79 7.26
N LYS A 3 9.03 11.96 6.23
CA LYS A 3 8.15 12.12 5.07
C LYS A 3 7.57 10.76 4.69
N VAL A 4 6.28 10.71 4.41
CA VAL A 4 5.62 9.54 3.83
C VAL A 4 5.09 9.93 2.45
N THR A 5 5.36 9.10 1.45
CA THR A 5 4.88 9.24 0.08
C THR A 5 4.10 7.99 -0.28
N ILE A 6 2.89 8.16 -0.82
CA ILE A 6 2.05 7.06 -1.29
C ILE A 6 1.87 7.26 -2.80
N GLU A 7 2.19 6.24 -3.57
CA GLU A 7 2.03 6.19 -5.02
C GLU A 7 1.05 5.04 -5.33
N ILE A 8 -0.05 5.33 -6.04
CA ILE A 8 -1.06 4.33 -6.42
C ILE A 8 -1.21 4.37 -7.94
N THR A 9 -1.21 3.19 -8.54
CA THR A 9 -1.49 2.94 -9.96
C THR A 9 -2.62 1.92 -10.07
N ALA A 10 -3.06 1.58 -11.28
CA ALA A 10 -4.10 0.56 -11.48
C ALA A 10 -3.69 -0.83 -10.93
N ASP A 11 -2.41 -1.19 -11.06
CA ASP A 11 -1.93 -2.55 -10.76
C ASP A 11 -1.13 -2.66 -9.46
N GLU A 12 -0.53 -1.55 -9.04
CA GLU A 12 0.40 -1.50 -7.92
C GLU A 12 0.14 -0.27 -7.05
N GLY A 13 0.50 -0.36 -5.78
CA GLY A 13 0.87 0.85 -5.08
C GLY A 13 1.94 0.63 -4.05
N LYS A 14 2.50 1.75 -3.64
CA LYS A 14 3.81 1.82 -3.04
C LYS A 14 3.82 2.90 -1.99
N ILE A 15 4.29 2.53 -0.81
CA ILE A 15 4.51 3.46 0.29
C ILE A 15 6.00 3.60 0.48
N THR A 16 6.47 4.85 0.50
CA THR A 16 7.85 5.21 0.79
C THR A 16 7.87 6.08 2.04
N ALA A 17 8.49 5.60 3.11
CA ALA A 17 8.69 6.33 4.35
C ALA A 17 10.16 6.72 4.50
N GLU A 18 10.43 8.01 4.60
CA GLU A 18 11.73 8.57 4.95
C GLU A 18 11.69 8.98 6.44
N ILE A 19 12.47 8.28 7.28
CA ILE A 19 12.50 8.51 8.74
C ILE A 19 13.96 8.55 9.17
N ASP A 20 14.36 9.63 9.86
CA ASP A 20 15.73 9.83 10.35
C ASP A 20 16.83 9.56 9.30
N GLY A 21 16.54 9.94 8.05
CA GLY A 21 17.47 9.80 6.92
C GLY A 21 17.56 8.38 6.34
N LYS A 22 16.71 7.45 6.81
CA LYS A 22 16.53 6.12 6.19
C LYS A 22 15.25 6.08 5.38
N THR A 23 15.26 5.27 4.33
CA THR A 23 14.12 5.08 3.44
C THR A 23 13.62 3.64 3.56
N PHE A 24 12.32 3.49 3.79
CA PHE A 24 11.61 2.23 3.88
C PHE A 24 10.57 2.18 2.77
N VAL A 25 10.45 1.05 2.09
CA VAL A 25 9.58 0.92 0.90
C VAL A 25 8.79 -0.37 1.00
N ASN A 26 7.47 -0.28 0.89
CA ASN A 26 6.62 -1.45 0.70
C ASN A 26 5.78 -1.24 -0.57
N THR A 27 5.94 -2.14 -1.51
CA THR A 27 5.26 -2.18 -2.79
C THR A 27 4.34 -3.38 -2.82
N TRP A 28 3.06 -3.10 -3.01
CA TRP A 28 2.03 -4.10 -3.17
C TRP A 28 1.56 -4.12 -4.61
N TYR A 29 1.23 -5.32 -5.10
CA TYR A 29 0.72 -5.51 -6.45
C TYR A 29 -0.42 -6.51 -6.46
N LYS A 30 -1.36 -6.31 -7.38
CA LYS A 30 -2.46 -7.22 -7.65
C LYS A 30 -1.92 -8.45 -8.38
N LYS A 31 -2.07 -9.63 -7.79
CA LYS A 31 -1.68 -10.91 -8.41
C LYS A 31 -2.85 -11.55 -9.17
N SER A 32 -4.05 -11.42 -8.62
CA SER A 32 -5.33 -11.85 -9.17
C SER A 32 -6.45 -11.17 -8.39
N ARG A 33 -7.73 -11.27 -8.82
CA ARG A 33 -8.89 -10.67 -8.12
C ARG A 33 -8.82 -10.89 -6.60
N GLY A 34 -8.76 -9.79 -5.85
CA GLY A 34 -8.69 -9.77 -4.39
C GLY A 34 -7.42 -10.36 -3.75
N ILE A 35 -6.41 -10.79 -4.51
CA ILE A 35 -5.14 -11.31 -3.98
C ILE A 35 -4.03 -10.30 -4.25
N TYR A 36 -3.54 -9.71 -3.17
CA TYR A 36 -2.42 -8.79 -3.17
C TYR A 36 -1.17 -9.46 -2.61
N SER A 37 -0.01 -9.04 -3.08
CA SER A 37 1.28 -9.53 -2.58
C SER A 37 2.25 -8.37 -2.47
N THR A 38 3.17 -8.44 -1.51
CA THR A 38 4.25 -7.47 -1.36
C THR A 38 5.51 -7.95 -2.08
N LYS A 39 6.30 -7.02 -2.61
CA LYS A 39 7.64 -7.31 -3.14
C LYS A 39 8.67 -7.33 -2.00
N GLU A 40 8.44 -6.54 -0.96
CA GLU A 40 9.32 -6.35 0.19
C GLU A 40 8.70 -6.89 1.49
N LYS A 41 9.48 -6.84 2.58
CA LYS A 41 8.95 -7.02 3.94
C LYS A 41 8.04 -5.84 4.31
N GLY A 42 7.15 -6.01 5.29
CA GLY A 42 6.36 -4.90 5.82
C GLY A 42 7.25 -3.74 6.29
N ILE A 43 6.75 -2.50 6.23
CA ILE A 43 7.52 -1.32 6.66
C ILE A 43 7.96 -1.46 8.14
N GLU A 44 7.13 -2.05 8.99
CA GLU A 44 7.45 -2.35 10.39
C GLU A 44 8.72 -3.22 10.53
N ASP A 45 8.76 -4.35 9.81
CA ASP A 45 9.91 -5.27 9.83
C ASP A 45 11.18 -4.55 9.36
N GLN A 46 11.08 -3.71 8.34
CA GLN A 46 12.23 -2.96 7.83
C GLN A 46 12.74 -1.93 8.84
N ILE A 47 11.83 -1.27 9.57
CA ILE A 47 12.19 -0.31 10.62
C ILE A 47 12.87 -1.05 11.78
N TYR A 48 12.31 -2.18 12.21
CA TYR A 48 12.90 -3.05 13.23
C TYR A 48 14.31 -3.51 12.84
N ASP A 49 14.47 -4.05 11.63
CA ASP A 49 15.76 -4.51 11.10
C ASP A 49 16.78 -3.37 10.99
N SER A 50 16.32 -2.14 10.77
CA SER A 50 17.19 -0.97 10.65
C SER A 50 17.69 -0.43 12.00
N GLY A 51 17.05 -0.80 13.11
CA GLY A 51 17.34 -0.26 14.44
C GLY A 51 17.08 1.24 14.59
N VAL A 52 16.22 1.83 13.74
CA VAL A 52 15.73 3.20 13.96
C VAL A 52 14.67 3.14 15.05
N ASP A 53 14.86 3.95 16.09
CA ASP A 53 13.87 4.13 17.13
C ASP A 53 12.85 5.18 16.67
N ILE A 54 11.62 4.73 16.42
CA ILE A 54 10.52 5.62 16.00
C ILE A 54 9.47 5.70 17.10
N PRO A 55 8.78 6.85 17.25
CA PRO A 55 7.65 6.92 18.17
C PRO A 55 6.59 5.87 17.81
N GLU A 56 6.09 5.15 18.82
CA GLU A 56 5.06 4.11 18.67
C GLU A 56 3.88 4.58 17.80
N LYS A 57 3.38 5.80 18.05
CA LYS A 57 2.29 6.41 17.25
C LYS A 57 2.60 6.57 15.76
N LEU A 58 3.87 6.80 15.41
CA LEU A 58 4.29 6.89 14.01
C LEU A 58 4.38 5.48 13.41
N CYS A 59 4.80 4.48 14.18
CA CYS A 59 4.77 3.08 13.77
C CYS A 59 3.33 2.63 13.48
N ASP A 60 2.42 2.90 14.41
CA ASP A 60 0.99 2.59 14.28
C ASP A 60 0.37 3.24 13.04
N ALA A 61 0.70 4.52 12.79
CA ALA A 61 0.22 5.24 11.62
C ALA A 61 0.75 4.62 10.31
N LEU A 62 2.02 4.22 10.27
CA LEU A 62 2.62 3.57 9.10
C LEU A 62 1.98 2.19 8.84
N MET A 63 1.75 1.40 9.89
CA MET A 63 1.07 0.10 9.78
C MET A 63 -0.37 0.24 9.29
N PHE A 64 -1.10 1.24 9.79
CA PHE A 64 -2.49 1.48 9.40
C PHE A 64 -2.60 1.87 7.91
N VAL A 65 -1.72 2.75 7.45
CA VAL A 65 -1.65 3.19 6.04
C VAL A 65 -1.20 2.05 5.12
N ASP A 66 -0.26 1.20 5.56
CA ASP A 66 0.24 0.07 4.77
C ASP A 66 -0.84 -0.97 4.45
N ILE A 67 -1.80 -1.17 5.35
CA ILE A 67 -2.79 -2.26 5.23
C ILE A 67 -4.16 -1.75 4.79
N THR A 68 -4.67 -0.66 5.38
CA THR A 68 -6.12 -0.39 5.36
C THR A 68 -6.54 0.50 4.19
N GLU A 69 -5.93 1.67 4.06
CA GLU A 69 -6.25 2.60 2.95
C GLU A 69 -5.82 2.03 1.61
N PHE A 70 -4.71 1.27 1.62
CA PHE A 70 -4.19 0.65 0.42
C PHE A 70 -5.09 -0.48 -0.11
N MET A 71 -5.52 -1.40 0.76
CA MET A 71 -6.47 -2.45 0.37
C MET A 71 -7.83 -1.89 -0.05
N GLN A 72 -8.28 -0.81 0.59
CA GLN A 72 -9.55 -0.19 0.24
C GLN A 72 -9.48 0.51 -1.12
N GLY A 73 -8.45 1.30 -1.40
CA GLY A 73 -8.29 1.98 -2.69
C GLY A 73 -8.16 1.01 -3.86
N LEU A 74 -7.45 -0.10 -3.67
CA LEU A 74 -7.38 -1.14 -4.71
C LEU A 74 -8.69 -1.88 -4.91
N LYS A 75 -9.47 -2.11 -3.85
CA LYS A 75 -10.79 -2.71 -3.98
C LYS A 75 -11.75 -1.77 -4.72
N GLU A 76 -11.74 -0.48 -4.40
CA GLU A 76 -12.56 0.52 -5.09
C GLU A 76 -12.21 0.61 -6.58
N LEU A 77 -10.95 0.43 -6.96
CA LEU A 77 -10.52 0.30 -8.36
C LEU A 77 -11.00 -1.00 -9.02
N ASP A 78 -10.89 -2.15 -8.32
CA ASP A 78 -11.38 -3.46 -8.82
C ASP A 78 -12.90 -3.43 -9.04
N ASP A 79 -13.64 -2.84 -8.08
CA ASP A 79 -15.10 -2.69 -8.16
C ASP A 79 -15.51 -1.70 -9.29
N PHE A 80 -14.70 -0.66 -9.58
CA PHE A 80 -14.96 0.29 -10.67
C PHE A 80 -14.72 -0.33 -12.07
N GLU A 81 -13.68 -1.15 -12.23
CA GLU A 81 -13.41 -1.85 -13.50
C GLU A 81 -14.45 -2.94 -13.81
N ASP A 82 -15.07 -3.55 -12.79
CA ASP A 82 -16.15 -4.52 -12.98
C ASP A 82 -17.51 -3.86 -13.31
N ASP A 83 -17.79 -2.64 -12.84
CA ASP A 83 -19.06 -1.91 -13.08
C ASP A 83 -19.16 -1.35 -14.53
N ASP A 84 -18.03 -1.06 -15.18
CA ASP A 84 -17.98 -0.66 -16.60
C ASP A 84 -18.20 -1.85 -17.58
N SER A 85 -18.49 -3.06 -17.09
CA SER A 85 -18.69 -4.27 -17.91
C SER A 85 -20.15 -4.71 -18.12
N GLU A 86 -21.14 -4.01 -17.58
CA GLU A 86 -22.58 -4.36 -17.66
C GLU A 86 -23.42 -3.52 -18.64
N ASP A 87 -22.83 -2.89 -19.66
CA ASP A 87 -23.58 -2.04 -20.62
C ASP A 87 -23.56 -2.55 -22.08
N ASP A 88 -23.57 -3.87 -22.31
CA ASP A 88 -23.77 -4.44 -23.67
C ASP A 88 -24.40 -5.85 -23.67
N LEU A 89 -25.59 -6.01 -23.07
CA LEU A 89 -26.49 -7.12 -23.40
C LEU A 89 -27.92 -6.61 -23.65
N ASP A 90 -28.04 -5.75 -24.66
CA ASP A 90 -29.26 -5.64 -25.47
C ASP A 90 -29.01 -6.40 -26.79
N ASP A 91 -29.46 -7.66 -26.84
CA ASP A 91 -30.13 -8.31 -28.00
C ASP A 91 -30.62 -9.74 -27.68
#